data_AF-A0A380FIS2-F1
#
_entry.id   AF-A0A380FIS2-F1
#
_cell.length_a   1.000
_cell.length_b   1.000
_cell.length_c   1.000
_cell.angle_alpha   90.00
_cell.angle_beta   90.00
_cell.angle_gamma   90.00
#
_symmetry.space_group_name_H-M   'P 1'
#
loop_
_entity.id
_entity.type
_entity.pdbx_description
1 polymer ?
#
loop_
_entity_poly.entity_id
_entity_poly.type
_entity_poly.pdbx_seq_one_letter_code
_entity_poly.pdbx_strand_id
1 'polypeptide(L)'
;MPNDGNPIILLNDKQTVGGYTKIATVCAMDLQVLAQKQPGSEIQFEWISVEQATEQLKEKEHKFLQELTNIEQKPIYDLKQLRPTASRIKNLLKGE
;
A
#
# COMPACT_ATOMS: atom_id res chain seq x y z
N MET A 1 -21.22 -3.26 -14.65
CA MET A 1 -21.65 -4.63 -14.37
C MET A 1 -21.77 -5.38 -15.67
N PRO A 2 -21.12 -6.53 -15.84
CA PRO A 2 -21.36 -7.42 -16.97
C PRO A 2 -22.73 -8.12 -16.85
N ASN A 3 -23.19 -8.73 -17.94
CA ASN A 3 -24.52 -9.34 -18.04
C ASN A 3 -24.72 -10.55 -17.11
N ASP A 4 -23.64 -11.16 -16.63
CA ASP A 4 -23.65 -12.30 -15.71
C ASP A 4 -23.84 -11.89 -14.24
N GLY A 5 -23.88 -10.59 -13.93
CA GLY A 5 -24.13 -10.06 -12.59
C GLY A 5 -22.93 -10.11 -11.65
N ASN A 6 -21.78 -10.62 -12.09
CA ASN A 6 -20.58 -10.70 -11.26
C ASN A 6 -19.81 -9.37 -11.29
N PRO A 7 -19.60 -8.69 -10.15
CA PRO A 7 -18.83 -7.46 -10.11
C PRO A 7 -17.38 -7.71 -10.50
N ILE A 8 -16.84 -6.81 -11.31
CA ILE A 8 -15.41 -6.78 -11.66
C ILE A 8 -14.81 -5.53 -11.02
N ILE A 9 -13.80 -5.73 -10.17
CA ILE A 9 -12.99 -4.63 -9.64
C ILE A 9 -11.88 -4.33 -10.66
N LEU A 10 -11.86 -3.10 -11.18
CA LEU A 10 -10.87 -2.67 -12.14
C LEU A 10 -9.70 -1.97 -11.42
N LEU A 11 -8.50 -2.57 -11.51
CA LEU A 11 -7.26 -2.02 -10.93
C LEU A 11 -6.58 -1.02 -11.89
N ASN A 12 -5.27 -0.81 -11.72
CA ASN A 12 -4.53 0.24 -12.42
C ASN A 12 -4.44 -0.01 -13.93
N ASP A 13 -4.36 -1.26 -14.36
CA ASP A 13 -4.17 -1.66 -15.76
C ASP A 13 -5.48 -1.72 -16.56
N LYS A 14 -6.55 -1.13 -16.04
CA LYS A 14 -7.85 -1.11 -16.72
C LYS A 14 -7.79 -0.29 -18.01
N GLN A 15 -8.55 -0.72 -19.01
CA GLN A 15 -8.82 0.10 -20.19
C GLN A 15 -9.50 1.41 -19.76
N THR A 16 -9.11 2.52 -20.39
CA THR A 16 -9.65 3.86 -20.09
C THR A 16 -11.08 4.06 -20.60
N VAL A 17 -11.50 3.24 -21.58
CA VAL A 17 -12.86 3.19 -22.12
C VAL A 17 -13.53 1.91 -21.62
N GLY A 18 -14.72 2.03 -21.03
CA GLY A 18 -15.50 0.89 -20.56
C GLY A 18 -16.98 1.02 -20.93
N GLY A 19 -17.58 -0.05 -21.44
CA GLY A 19 -19.01 -0.12 -21.78
C GLY A 19 -19.91 -0.54 -20.63
N TYR A 20 -19.37 -0.73 -19.43
CA TYR A 20 -20.10 -1.24 -18.27
C TYR A 20 -20.41 -0.15 -17.26
N THR A 21 -21.64 -0.17 -16.72
CA THR A 21 -22.04 0.71 -15.62
C THR A 21 -21.13 0.51 -14.40
N LYS A 22 -20.56 1.60 -13.90
CA LYS A 22 -19.83 1.65 -12.64
C LYS A 22 -20.81 1.92 -11.50
N ILE A 23 -20.95 0.97 -10.57
CA ILE A 23 -21.89 1.07 -9.45
C ILE A 23 -21.26 1.62 -8.17
N ALA A 24 -19.93 1.51 -8.04
CA ALA A 24 -19.15 1.96 -6.89
C ALA A 24 -17.68 2.13 -7.30
N THR A 25 -16.90 2.80 -6.43
CA THR A 25 -15.43 2.92 -6.55
C THR A 25 -14.82 2.58 -5.21
N VAL A 26 -13.83 1.68 -5.19
CA VAL A 26 -13.06 1.38 -3.98
C VAL A 26 -12.13 2.55 -3.68
N CYS A 27 -11.99 2.90 -2.40
CA CYS A 27 -11.12 4.00 -1.99
C CYS A 27 -9.63 3.68 -2.26
N ALA A 28 -8.80 4.71 -2.42
CA ALA A 28 -7.38 4.54 -2.76
C ALA A 28 -6.61 3.73 -1.70
N MET A 29 -6.98 3.87 -0.42
CA MET A 29 -6.32 3.15 0.66
C MET A 29 -6.49 1.63 0.54
N ASP A 30 -7.67 1.15 0.13
CA ASP A 30 -8.02 -0.27 0.13
C ASP A 30 -7.55 -1.02 -1.12
N LEU A 31 -7.13 -0.29 -2.16
CA LEU A 31 -6.59 -0.90 -3.38
C LEU A 31 -5.40 -1.83 -3.08
N GLN A 32 -4.54 -1.46 -2.12
CA GLN A 32 -3.41 -2.30 -1.70
C GLN A 32 -3.86 -3.62 -1.05
N VAL A 33 -5.00 -3.60 -0.34
CA VAL A 33 -5.54 -4.77 0.36
C VAL A 33 -6.09 -5.72 -0.68
N LEU A 34 -6.85 -5.20 -1.64
CA LEU A 34 -7.37 -5.95 -2.77
C LEU A 34 -6.26 -6.58 -3.63
N ALA A 35 -5.20 -5.82 -3.92
CA ALA A 35 -4.07 -6.29 -4.71
C ALA A 35 -3.32 -7.47 -4.06
N GLN A 36 -3.43 -7.64 -2.73
CA GLN A 36 -2.78 -8.72 -1.99
C GLN A 36 -3.68 -9.95 -1.78
N LYS A 37 -4.98 -9.88 -2.12
CA LYS A 37 -5.90 -11.02 -1.97
C LYS A 37 -5.60 -12.11 -2.99
N GLN A 38 -5.73 -13.36 -2.55
CA GLN A 38 -5.58 -14.55 -3.40
C GLN A 38 -6.91 -14.91 -4.07
N PRO A 39 -6.90 -15.61 -5.22
CA PRO A 39 -8.11 -16.18 -5.81
C PRO A 39 -8.91 -17.00 -4.77
N GLY A 40 -10.23 -16.81 -4.75
CA GLY A 40 -11.12 -17.45 -3.78
C GLY A 40 -11.21 -16.74 -2.42
N SER A 41 -10.49 -15.63 -2.21
CA SER A 41 -10.68 -14.80 -1.02
C SER A 41 -12.06 -14.14 -1.03
N GLU A 42 -12.74 -14.17 0.12
CA GLU A 42 -13.98 -13.41 0.32
C GLU A 42 -13.68 -11.93 0.60
N ILE A 43 -14.55 -11.07 0.07
CA ILE A 43 -14.47 -9.62 0.20
C ILE A 43 -15.86 -9.10 0.53
N GLN A 44 -15.94 -8.24 1.54
CA GLN A 44 -17.15 -7.51 1.90
C GLN A 44 -16.91 -6.02 1.66
N PHE A 45 -17.87 -5.36 1.01
CA PHE A 45 -17.81 -3.92 0.78
C PHE A 45 -18.58 -3.18 1.87
N GLU A 46 -18.02 -2.06 2.30
CA GLU A 46 -18.66 -1.09 3.17
C GLU A 46 -18.82 0.23 2.42
N TRP A 47 -19.99 0.86 2.57
CA TRP A 47 -20.23 2.18 2.03
C TRP A 47 -19.62 3.23 2.96
N ILE A 48 -18.72 4.04 2.39
CA ILE A 48 -18.11 5.17 3.09
C ILE A 48 -18.34 6.46 2.30
N SER A 49 -18.30 7.59 2.99
CA SER A 49 -18.33 8.90 2.35
C SER A 49 -16.97 9.26 1.75
N VAL A 50 -16.96 10.23 0.84
CA VAL A 50 -15.71 10.74 0.25
C VAL A 50 -14.84 11.40 1.32
N GLU A 51 -15.46 12.07 2.29
CA GLU A 51 -14.79 12.69 3.43
C GLU A 51 -14.09 11.64 4.28
N GLN A 52 -14.80 10.56 4.66
CA GLN A 52 -14.22 9.43 5.41
C GLN A 52 -13.07 8.78 4.66
N ALA A 53 -13.20 8.56 3.34
CA ALA A 53 -12.14 8.00 2.51
C ALA A 53 -10.90 8.91 2.48
N THR A 54 -11.10 10.22 2.41
CA THR A 54 -10.02 11.21 2.36
C THR A 54 -9.32 11.35 3.71
N GLU A 55 -10.07 11.37 4.80
CA GLU A 55 -9.54 11.44 6.16
C GLU A 55 -8.68 10.22 6.47
N GLN A 56 -9.19 9.02 6.20
CA GLN A 56 -8.42 7.78 6.37
C GLN A 56 -7.13 7.83 5.54
N LEU A 57 -7.20 8.22 4.26
CA LEU A 57 -6.01 8.28 3.40
C LEU A 57 -4.92 9.19 4.00
N LYS A 58 -5.30 10.38 4.48
CA LYS A 58 -4.38 11.32 5.14
C LYS A 58 -3.77 10.74 6.41
N GLU A 59 -4.56 10.09 7.25
CA GLU A 59 -4.06 9.45 8.47
C GLU A 59 -3.02 8.38 8.17
N LYS A 60 -3.26 7.56 7.15
CA LYS A 60 -2.30 6.53 6.73
C LYS A 60 -1.01 7.13 6.18
N GLU A 61 -1.10 8.15 5.33
CA GLU A 61 0.08 8.86 4.82
C GLU A 61 0.90 9.48 5.97
N HIS A 62 0.21 10.09 6.94
CA HIS A 62 0.86 10.64 8.12
C HIS A 62 1.59 9.57 8.94
N LYS A 63 0.94 8.45 9.25
CA LYS A 63 1.57 7.32 9.96
C LYS A 63 2.77 6.77 9.21
N PHE A 64 2.66 6.61 7.89
CA PHE A 64 3.75 6.12 7.06
C PHE A 64 4.97 7.06 7.09
N LEU A 65 4.76 8.38 6.97
CA LEU A 65 5.84 9.38 7.07
C LEU A 65 6.48 9.41 8.47
N GLN A 66 5.68 9.22 9.52
CA GLN A 66 6.20 9.09 10.88
C GLN A 66 7.09 7.85 11.03
N GLU A 67 6.67 6.70 10.49
CA GLU A 67 7.48 5.48 10.49
C GLU A 67 8.80 5.65 9.73
N LEU A 68 8.78 6.28 8.55
CA LEU A 68 10.00 6.60 7.80
C LEU A 68 10.95 7.47 8.63
N THR A 69 10.42 8.52 9.27
CA THR A 69 11.21 9.41 10.14
C THR A 69 11.82 8.64 11.31
N ASN A 70 11.08 7.72 11.92
CA ASN A 70 11.56 6.90 13.03
C ASN A 70 12.72 5.97 12.61
N ILE A 71 12.63 5.39 11.41
CA ILE A 71 13.70 4.53 10.86
C ILE A 71 14.98 5.34 10.63
N GLU A 72 14.87 6.58 10.13
CA GLU A 72 16.02 7.46 9.92
C GLU A 72 16.69 7.90 11.24
N GLN A 73 15.89 8.27 12.25
CA GLN A 73 16.41 8.76 13.52
C GLN A 73 16.98 7.64 14.42
N LYS A 74 16.43 6.43 14.33
CA LYS A 74 16.82 5.29 15.14
C LYS A 74 17.00 4.06 14.25
N PRO A 75 18.10 4.00 13.46
CA PRO A 75 18.31 2.88 12.56
C PRO A 75 18.30 1.58 13.35
N ILE A 76 17.58 0.58 12.84
CA ILE A 76 17.39 -0.76 13.46
C ILE A 76 18.74 -1.40 13.84
N TYR A 77 19.80 -1.04 13.13
CA TYR A 77 21.17 -1.40 13.43
C TYR A 77 22.01 -0.14 13.65
N ASP A 78 22.59 0.02 14.84
CA ASP A 78 23.63 1.01 15.07
C ASP A 78 24.93 0.53 14.43
N LEU A 79 25.18 0.98 13.20
CA LEU A 79 26.41 0.67 12.45
C LEU A 79 27.68 1.20 13.16
N LYS A 80 27.55 2.05 14.19
CA LYS A 80 28.69 2.50 15.01
C LYS A 80 29.16 1.41 15.98
N GLN A 81 28.32 0.42 16.31
CA GLN A 81 28.64 -0.69 17.22
C GLN A 81 29.02 -2.00 16.50
N LEU A 82 29.29 -1.94 15.19
CA LEU A 82 29.80 -3.10 14.45
C LEU A 82 31.14 -3.58 15.04
N ARG A 83 31.20 -4.87 15.40
CA ARG A 83 32.45 -5.52 15.85
C ARG A 83 33.55 -5.32 14.80
N PRO A 84 34.83 -5.15 15.18
CA PRO A 84 35.93 -4.92 14.24
C PRO A 84 36.01 -5.97 13.12
N THR A 85 35.67 -7.22 13.41
CA THR A 85 35.68 -8.33 12.44
C THR A 85 34.66 -8.18 11.31
N ALA A 86 33.61 -7.38 11.52
CA ALA A 86 32.57 -7.10 10.52
C ALA A 86 32.88 -5.85 9.67
N SER A 87 34.08 -5.28 9.77
CA SER A 87 34.48 -4.06 9.03
C SER A 87 34.38 -4.20 7.50
N ARG A 88 34.44 -5.43 6.96
CA ARG A 88 34.16 -5.71 5.54
C ARG A 88 32.74 -5.33 5.12
N ILE A 89 31.73 -5.56 5.96
CA ILE A 89 30.33 -5.24 5.67
C ILE A 89 30.11 -3.72 5.70
N LYS A 90 30.83 -3.00 6.57
CA LYS A 90 30.78 -1.53 6.65
C LYS A 90 31.20 -0.86 5.34
N ASN A 91 32.20 -1.42 4.65
CA ASN A 91 32.63 -0.88 3.35
C ASN A 91 31.65 -1.24 2.22
N LEU A 92 31.04 -2.43 2.27
CA LEU A 92 30.04 -2.86 1.29
C LEU A 92 28.73 -2.04 1.36
N LEU A 93 28.30 -1.68 2.57
CA LEU A 93 27.06 -0.92 2.81
C LEU A 93 27.20 0.59 2.55
N LYS A 94 28.43 1.11 2.47
CA LYS A 94 28.64 2.54 2.23
C LYS A 94 28.40 2.97 0.78
N GLY A 95 28.28 2.03 -0.15
CA GLY A 95 28.22 2.31 -1.58
C GLY A 95 29.54 2.91 -2.07
N GLU A 96 29.96 2.55 -3.28
CA GLU A 96 30.95 3.35 -4.00
C GLU A 96 30.32 4.66 -4.49
#